data_AF-A0A8B6XBH5-F1
#
_entry.id   AF-A0A8B6XBH5-F1
#
_cell.length_a   1.000
_cell.length_b   1.000
_cell.length_c   1.000
_cell.angle_alpha   90.00
_cell.angle_beta   90.00
_cell.angle_gamma   90.00
#
_symmetry.space_group_name_H-M   'P 1'
#
loop_
_entity.id
_entity.type
_entity.pdbx_description
1 polymer ?
#
loop_
_entity_poly.entity_id
_entity_poly.type
_entity_poly.pdbx_seq_one_letter_code
_entity_poly.pdbx_strand_id
1 'polypeptide(L)'
;MDIVTPDRRSRMMASIRGKNTKPEMAVRRLVHGLGFRFRLHRRDLPGSPDLAFPRLRKVIFVHGCFWHRHPGCRFAYTPKSNIEFWLTKLNTNMRRDALMQQALVEADWEVLIVWECEVSDLVALSRKVLSFLTGSADPSCTPRTRQENSHAYKCAVPGSVPRAEAAGRRVDRP
;
A
#
# COMPACT_ATOMS: atom_id res chain seq x y z
N MET A 1 -28.85 -14.70 -19.31
CA MET A 1 -29.19 -15.31 -18.02
C MET A 1 -28.03 -15.08 -17.05
N ASP A 2 -28.30 -14.51 -15.89
CA ASP A 2 -27.30 -14.39 -14.83
C ASP A 2 -27.11 -15.75 -14.15
N ILE A 3 -25.86 -16.14 -13.89
CA ILE A 3 -25.56 -17.45 -13.28
C ILE A 3 -25.96 -17.46 -11.79
N VAL A 4 -26.11 -16.26 -11.19
CA VAL A 4 -26.33 -16.09 -9.76
C VAL A 4 -27.62 -15.32 -9.50
N THR A 5 -28.44 -15.81 -8.57
CA THR A 5 -29.67 -15.14 -8.13
C THR A 5 -29.41 -13.71 -7.62
N PRO A 6 -30.33 -12.75 -7.82
CA PRO A 6 -30.18 -11.36 -7.38
C PRO A 6 -29.72 -11.19 -5.91
N ASP A 7 -30.30 -11.95 -4.98
CA ASP A 7 -29.94 -11.92 -3.54
C ASP A 7 -28.51 -12.38 -3.26
N ARG A 8 -28.01 -13.36 -4.03
CA ARG A 8 -26.63 -13.83 -3.92
C ARG A 8 -25.67 -12.80 -4.51
N ARG A 9 -26.04 -12.18 -5.64
CA ARG A 9 -25.24 -11.09 -6.22
C ARG A 9 -25.18 -9.88 -5.29
N SER A 10 -26.29 -9.49 -4.68
CA SER A 10 -26.32 -8.37 -3.72
C SER A 10 -25.40 -8.64 -2.53
N ARG A 11 -25.47 -9.84 -1.94
CA ARG A 11 -24.56 -10.28 -0.86
C ARG A 11 -23.09 -10.33 -1.31
N MET A 12 -22.82 -10.83 -2.51
CA MET A 12 -21.47 -10.82 -3.08
C MET A 12 -20.93 -9.39 -3.21
N MET A 13 -21.70 -8.48 -3.79
CA MET A 13 -21.30 -7.08 -3.96
C MET A 13 -21.09 -6.37 -2.62
N ALA A 14 -21.94 -6.64 -1.61
CA ALA A 14 -21.78 -6.12 -0.26
C ALA A 14 -20.51 -6.64 0.45
N SER A 15 -20.02 -7.82 0.06
CA SER A 15 -18.79 -8.40 0.63
C SER A 15 -17.49 -7.88 0.00
N ILE A 16 -17.58 -7.12 -1.11
CA ILE A 16 -16.41 -6.55 -1.80
C ILE A 16 -15.86 -5.41 -0.94
N ARG A 17 -14.78 -5.70 -0.21
CA ARG A 17 -14.08 -4.72 0.62
C ARG A 17 -13.23 -3.81 -0.26
N GLY A 18 -13.29 -2.51 -0.01
CA GLY A 18 -12.49 -1.52 -0.72
C GLY A 18 -11.03 -1.38 -0.24
N LYS A 19 -10.61 -2.12 0.81
CA LYS A 19 -9.27 -2.04 1.42
C LYS A 19 -8.84 -3.37 2.02
N ASN A 20 -7.52 -3.57 2.14
CA ASN A 20 -6.88 -4.79 2.63
C ASN A 20 -7.35 -6.03 1.87
N THR A 21 -7.43 -5.91 0.55
CA THR A 21 -7.80 -7.04 -0.30
C THR A 21 -6.70 -8.10 -0.27
N LYS A 22 -7.03 -9.36 -0.59
CA LYS A 22 -6.03 -10.45 -0.68
C LYS A 22 -4.81 -10.09 -1.55
N PRO A 23 -4.97 -9.52 -2.76
CA PRO A 23 -3.81 -9.13 -3.58
C PRO A 23 -2.98 -8.03 -2.92
N GLU A 24 -3.63 -7.05 -2.30
CA GLU A 24 -2.95 -5.96 -1.60
C GLU A 24 -2.11 -6.46 -0.42
N MET A 25 -2.64 -7.39 0.37
CA MET A 25 -1.93 -8.00 1.49
C MET A 25 -0.72 -8.84 1.01
N ALA A 26 -0.83 -9.51 -0.14
CA ALA A 26 0.28 -10.26 -0.71
C ALA A 26 1.42 -9.34 -1.16
N VAL A 27 1.10 -8.24 -1.87
CA VAL A 27 2.08 -7.24 -2.29
C VAL A 27 2.77 -6.60 -1.08
N ARG A 28 2.01 -6.26 -0.03
CA ARG A 28 2.58 -5.72 1.22
C ARG A 28 3.60 -6.66 1.87
N ARG A 29 3.26 -7.95 1.98
CA ARG A 29 4.16 -8.97 2.55
C ARG A 29 5.42 -9.13 1.70
N LEU A 30 5.26 -9.15 0.39
CA LEU A 30 6.37 -9.26 -0.56
C LEU A 30 7.33 -8.07 -0.41
N VAL A 31 6.81 -6.84 -0.48
CA VAL A 31 7.64 -5.62 -0.37
C VAL A 31 8.33 -5.55 0.99
N HIS A 32 7.63 -5.90 2.07
CA HIS A 32 8.22 -5.94 3.40
C HIS A 32 9.32 -7.01 3.50
N GLY A 33 9.12 -8.18 2.88
CA GLY A 33 10.13 -9.24 2.81
C GLY A 33 11.37 -8.84 2.00
N LEU A 34 11.23 -7.95 1.02
CA LEU A 34 12.34 -7.35 0.27
C LEU A 34 13.09 -6.24 1.04
N GLY A 35 12.64 -5.87 2.25
CA GLY A 35 13.32 -4.90 3.10
C GLY A 35 12.99 -3.43 2.84
N PHE A 36 12.04 -3.14 1.95
CA PHE A 36 11.63 -1.76 1.67
C PHE A 36 10.62 -1.24 2.69
N ARG A 37 10.78 0.03 3.09
CA ARG A 37 9.81 0.73 3.92
C ARG A 37 8.85 1.53 3.05
N PHE A 38 7.56 1.38 3.31
CA PHE A 38 6.50 2.09 2.60
C PHE A 38 5.51 2.73 3.57
N ARG A 39 4.78 3.72 3.07
CA ARG A 39 3.58 4.27 3.70
C ARG A 39 2.36 3.71 2.98
N LEU A 40 1.32 3.41 3.75
CA LEU A 40 0.07 2.87 3.23
C LEU A 40 -0.96 3.98 3.03
N HIS A 41 -1.75 3.87 1.96
CA HIS A 41 -2.95 4.69 1.73
C HIS A 41 -2.73 6.19 1.92
N ARG A 42 -1.70 6.73 1.26
CA ARG A 42 -1.34 8.15 1.30
C ARG A 42 -2.42 8.98 0.58
N ARG A 43 -3.37 9.55 1.34
CA ARG A 43 -4.51 10.31 0.80
C ARG A 43 -4.13 11.67 0.24
N ASP A 44 -2.95 12.15 0.61
CA ASP A 44 -2.31 13.37 0.13
C ASP A 44 -1.74 13.22 -1.29
N LEU A 45 -1.71 12.00 -1.83
CA LEU A 45 -1.33 11.75 -3.22
C LEU A 45 -2.57 11.45 -4.10
N PRO A 46 -2.57 11.90 -5.38
CA PRO A 46 -3.62 11.56 -6.33
C PRO A 46 -3.85 10.06 -6.39
N GLY A 47 -5.11 9.64 -6.27
CA GLY A 47 -5.51 8.24 -6.33
C GLY A 47 -5.27 7.40 -5.10
N SER A 48 -4.73 7.95 -4.01
CA SER A 48 -4.51 7.23 -2.75
C SER A 48 -3.79 5.90 -2.96
N PRO A 49 -2.53 5.92 -3.43
CA PRO A 49 -1.76 4.72 -3.74
C PRO A 49 -1.71 3.75 -2.56
N ASP A 50 -1.75 2.45 -2.88
CA ASP A 50 -1.75 1.40 -1.87
C ASP A 50 -0.43 1.39 -1.11
N LEU A 51 0.69 1.47 -1.83
CA LEU A 51 2.02 1.60 -1.25
C LEU A 51 2.72 2.82 -1.84
N ALA A 52 3.23 3.69 -0.98
CA ALA A 52 4.04 4.84 -1.36
C ALA A 52 5.44 4.74 -0.75
N PHE A 53 6.46 5.07 -1.52
CA PHE A 53 7.87 5.09 -1.14
C PHE A 53 8.43 6.51 -1.27
N PRO A 54 8.20 7.39 -0.27
CA PRO A 54 8.54 8.81 -0.42
C PRO A 54 10.01 9.09 -0.68
N ARG A 55 10.91 8.26 -0.14
CA ARG A 55 12.36 8.40 -0.35
C ARG A 55 12.79 8.13 -1.78
N LEU A 56 12.03 7.30 -2.51
CA LEU A 56 12.35 6.90 -3.88
C LEU A 56 11.49 7.65 -4.91
N ARG A 57 10.56 8.49 -4.45
CA ARG A 57 9.48 9.08 -5.27
C ARG A 57 8.72 8.03 -6.11
N LYS A 58 8.48 6.85 -5.52
CA LYS A 58 7.76 5.75 -6.18
C LYS A 58 6.46 5.41 -5.51
N VAL A 59 5.47 4.99 -6.29
CA VAL A 59 4.20 4.47 -5.79
C VAL A 59 3.84 3.18 -6.50
N ILE A 60 3.16 2.29 -5.78
CA ILE A 60 2.62 1.05 -6.30
C ILE A 60 1.10 1.06 -6.08
N PHE A 61 0.36 0.85 -7.16
CA PHE A 61 -1.08 0.59 -7.14
C PHE A 61 -1.36 -0.90 -7.30
N VAL A 62 -2.29 -1.42 -6.51
CA VAL A 62 -2.78 -2.80 -6.63
C VAL A 62 -4.16 -2.77 -7.26
N HIS A 63 -4.23 -3.08 -8.54
CA HIS A 63 -5.46 -3.03 -9.31
C HIS A 63 -6.13 -4.41 -9.43
N GLY A 64 -7.41 -4.48 -9.08
CA GLY A 64 -8.26 -5.60 -9.44
C GLY A 64 -8.47 -5.65 -10.96
N CYS A 65 -8.26 -6.80 -11.59
CA CYS A 65 -8.35 -6.96 -13.04
C CYS A 65 -9.74 -6.63 -13.57
N PHE A 66 -10.79 -6.97 -12.81
CA PHE A 66 -12.16 -6.67 -13.17
C PHE A 66 -12.47 -5.16 -13.17
N TRP A 67 -12.15 -4.46 -12.07
CA TRP A 67 -12.54 -3.06 -11.84
C TRP A 67 -11.76 -2.06 -12.69
N HIS A 68 -10.48 -2.36 -12.96
CA HIS A 68 -9.56 -1.49 -13.68
C HIS A 68 -9.27 -1.98 -15.12
N ARG A 69 -9.98 -3.03 -15.57
CA ARG A 69 -9.93 -3.53 -16.96
C ARG A 69 -8.53 -3.91 -17.42
N HIS A 70 -7.93 -4.90 -16.78
CA HIS A 70 -6.62 -5.42 -17.18
C HIS A 70 -6.66 -5.93 -18.63
N PRO A 71 -5.88 -5.33 -19.57
CA PRO A 71 -5.88 -5.76 -20.98
C PRO A 71 -5.43 -7.21 -21.13
N GLY A 72 -6.13 -8.00 -21.96
CA GLY A 72 -5.78 -9.40 -22.22
C GLY A 72 -6.01 -10.37 -21.03
N CYS A 73 -6.62 -9.91 -19.94
CA CYS A 73 -6.84 -10.74 -18.76
C CYS A 73 -8.21 -11.42 -18.77
N ARG A 74 -8.25 -12.73 -18.48
CA ARG A 74 -9.49 -13.51 -18.34
C ARG A 74 -10.44 -12.99 -17.24
N PHE A 75 -9.90 -12.31 -16.22
CA PHE A 75 -10.66 -11.80 -15.09
C PHE A 75 -11.30 -10.43 -15.39
N ALA A 76 -10.91 -9.76 -16.48
CA ALA A 76 -11.45 -8.48 -16.92
C ALA A 76 -12.68 -8.65 -17.85
N TYR A 77 -13.61 -9.53 -17.49
CA TYR A 77 -14.80 -9.79 -18.30
C TYR A 77 -15.90 -8.74 -18.06
N THR A 78 -16.76 -8.53 -19.07
CA THR A 78 -17.95 -7.69 -18.93
C THR A 78 -19.15 -8.57 -18.56
N PRO A 79 -19.85 -8.31 -17.44
CA PRO A 79 -21.07 -9.02 -17.11
C PRO A 79 -22.13 -8.84 -18.21
N LYS A 80 -22.82 -9.93 -18.58
CA LYS A 80 -23.88 -9.89 -19.63
C LYS A 80 -25.17 -9.20 -19.18
N SER A 81 -25.31 -8.92 -17.88
CA SER A 81 -26.43 -8.22 -17.26
C SER A 81 -26.09 -6.74 -17.05
N ASN A 82 -27.00 -5.80 -17.36
CA ASN A 82 -26.80 -4.36 -17.18
C ASN A 82 -25.52 -3.83 -17.83
N ILE A 83 -25.30 -4.21 -19.10
CA ILE A 83 -24.05 -3.95 -19.84
C ILE A 83 -23.73 -2.45 -19.85
N GLU A 84 -24.70 -1.58 -20.16
CA GLU A 84 -24.49 -0.12 -20.22
C GLU A 84 -24.01 0.46 -18.89
N PHE A 85 -24.60 0.02 -17.77
CA PHE A 85 -24.19 0.43 -16.44
C PHE A 85 -22.75 0.00 -16.16
N TRP A 86 -22.39 -1.26 -16.45
CA TRP A 86 -21.04 -1.76 -16.24
C TRP A 86 -20.03 -1.07 -17.14
N LEU A 87 -20.32 -0.88 -18.41
CA LEU A 87 -19.44 -0.17 -19.34
C LEU A 87 -19.19 1.26 -18.86
N THR A 88 -20.25 1.99 -18.48
CA THR A 88 -20.12 3.37 -17.99
C THR A 88 -19.30 3.42 -16.71
N LYS A 89 -19.55 2.51 -15.76
CA LYS A 89 -18.81 2.43 -14.48
C LYS A 89 -17.34 2.10 -14.68
N LEU A 90 -17.04 1.08 -15.50
CA LEU A 90 -15.68 0.64 -15.76
C LEU A 90 -14.89 1.69 -16.55
N ASN A 91 -15.52 2.33 -17.54
CA ASN A 91 -14.89 3.42 -18.29
C ASN A 91 -14.60 4.64 -17.40
N THR A 92 -15.52 4.98 -16.49
CA THR A 92 -15.30 6.06 -15.52
C THR A 92 -14.11 5.75 -14.60
N ASN A 93 -13.99 4.51 -14.12
CA ASN A 93 -12.84 4.09 -13.32
C ASN A 93 -11.54 4.24 -14.11
N MET A 94 -11.46 3.69 -15.32
CA MET A 94 -10.27 3.78 -16.17
C MET A 94 -9.85 5.22 -16.45
N ARG A 95 -10.80 6.12 -16.76
CA ARG A 95 -10.51 7.54 -16.96
C ARG A 95 -9.94 8.17 -15.69
N ARG A 96 -10.54 7.90 -14.53
CA ARG A 96 -10.07 8.42 -13.24
C ARG A 96 -8.66 7.92 -12.94
N ASP A 97 -8.39 6.64 -13.19
CA ASP A 97 -7.08 6.05 -12.94
C ASP A 97 -6.00 6.64 -13.86
N ALA A 98 -6.34 6.93 -15.12
CA ALA A 98 -5.44 7.61 -16.06
C ALA A 98 -5.11 9.04 -15.59
N LEU A 99 -6.10 9.81 -15.14
CA LEU A 99 -5.89 11.16 -14.60
C LEU A 99 -5.03 11.13 -13.33
N MET A 100 -5.25 10.16 -12.45
CA MET A 100 -4.46 10.01 -11.22
C MET A 100 -3.01 9.63 -11.50
N GLN A 101 -2.77 8.74 -12.48
CA GLN A 101 -1.42 8.41 -12.93
C GLN A 101 -0.71 9.61 -13.54
N GLN A 102 -1.39 10.37 -14.40
CA GLN A 102 -0.84 11.60 -14.98
C GLN A 102 -0.44 12.61 -13.91
N ALA A 103 -1.33 12.90 -12.95
CA ALA A 103 -1.03 13.82 -11.86
C ALA A 103 0.15 13.37 -10.98
N LEU A 104 0.35 12.06 -10.82
CA LEU A 104 1.51 11.52 -10.11
C LEU A 104 2.80 11.71 -10.90
N VAL A 105 2.78 11.41 -12.20
CA VAL A 105 3.93 11.61 -13.09
C VAL A 105 4.30 13.09 -13.18
N GLU A 106 3.32 14.00 -13.28
CA GLU A 106 3.54 15.45 -13.23
C GLU A 106 4.12 15.92 -11.90
N ALA A 107 3.75 15.26 -10.80
CA ALA A 107 4.35 15.47 -9.49
C ALA A 107 5.70 14.74 -9.32
N ASP A 108 6.31 14.27 -10.41
CA ASP A 108 7.60 13.57 -10.46
C ASP A 108 7.60 12.32 -9.55
N TRP A 109 6.52 11.54 -9.64
CA TRP A 109 6.43 10.21 -9.05
C TRP A 109 6.46 9.14 -10.14
N GLU A 110 7.27 8.12 -9.91
CA GLU A 110 7.20 6.90 -10.71
C GLU A 110 6.06 6.01 -10.21
N VAL A 111 5.28 5.48 -11.14
CA VAL A 111 4.09 4.68 -10.85
C VAL A 111 4.26 3.26 -11.37
N LEU A 112 4.04 2.28 -10.49
CA LEU A 112 3.93 0.87 -10.87
C LEU A 112 2.51 0.35 -10.60
N ILE A 113 1.91 -0.30 -11.59
CA ILE A 113 0.65 -1.01 -11.43
C ILE A 113 0.94 -2.50 -11.28
N VAL A 114 0.45 -3.07 -10.19
CA VAL A 114 0.43 -4.51 -9.93
C VAL A 114 -1.00 -4.99 -10.06
N TRP A 115 -1.23 -5.95 -10.94
CA TRP A 115 -2.56 -6.51 -11.16
C TRP A 115 -2.82 -7.70 -10.24
N GLU A 116 -4.08 -7.89 -9.82
CA GLU A 116 -4.44 -9.00 -8.93
C GLU A 116 -4.08 -10.37 -9.52
N CYS A 117 -4.10 -10.54 -10.84
CA CYS A 117 -3.72 -11.80 -11.48
C CYS A 117 -2.22 -12.09 -11.37
N GLU A 118 -1.38 -11.05 -11.29
CA GLU A 118 0.08 -11.19 -11.13
C GLU A 118 0.44 -11.71 -9.74
N VAL A 119 -0.44 -11.54 -8.74
CA VAL A 119 -0.21 -12.05 -7.37
C VAL A 119 -0.14 -13.58 -7.32
N SER A 120 -0.69 -14.27 -8.32
CA SER A 120 -0.57 -15.73 -8.43
C SER A 120 0.86 -16.20 -8.68
N ASP A 121 1.72 -15.37 -9.29
CA ASP A 121 3.14 -15.64 -9.51
C ASP A 121 4.00 -14.64 -8.70
N LEU A 122 4.24 -14.99 -7.43
CA LEU A 122 5.03 -14.16 -6.52
C LEU A 122 6.48 -14.01 -6.95
N VAL A 123 7.04 -14.94 -7.74
CA VAL A 123 8.45 -14.92 -8.16
C VAL A 123 8.65 -13.96 -9.33
N ALA A 124 7.73 -13.94 -10.30
CA ALA A 124 7.73 -12.92 -11.34
C ALA A 124 7.43 -11.53 -10.73
N LEU A 125 6.45 -11.47 -9.83
CA LEU A 125 6.06 -10.22 -9.17
C LEU A 125 7.21 -9.64 -8.33
N SER A 126 7.95 -10.47 -7.59
CA SER A 126 9.07 -9.99 -6.78
C SER A 126 10.18 -9.38 -7.62
N ARG A 127 10.53 -10.00 -8.74
CA ARG A 127 11.51 -9.46 -9.70
C ARG A 127 11.06 -8.13 -10.28
N LYS A 128 9.81 -8.03 -10.72
CA LYS A 128 9.21 -6.79 -11.27
C LYS A 128 9.21 -5.65 -10.25
N VAL A 129 8.81 -5.93 -9.02
CA VAL A 129 8.79 -4.94 -7.94
C VAL A 129 10.21 -4.52 -7.56
N LEU A 130 11.13 -5.47 -7.46
CA LEU A 130 12.52 -5.18 -7.13
C LEU A 130 13.15 -4.30 -8.21
N SER A 131 13.04 -4.68 -9.49
CA SER A 131 13.59 -3.89 -10.60
C SER A 131 13.02 -2.47 -10.64
N PHE A 132 11.73 -2.31 -10.34
CA PHE A 132 11.12 -0.99 -10.26
C PHE A 132 11.67 -0.18 -9.10
N LEU A 133 11.81 -0.77 -7.91
CA LEU A 133 12.29 -0.06 -6.72
C LEU A 133 13.80 0.25 -6.76
N THR A 134 14.60 -0.54 -7.49
CA THR A 134 16.05 -0.35 -7.61
C THR A 134 16.50 0.34 -8.89
N GLY A 135 15.66 0.37 -9.93
CA GLY A 135 16.00 0.88 -11.28
C GLY A 135 16.26 2.39 -11.39
N SER A 136 16.10 3.14 -10.30
CA SER A 136 16.44 4.56 -10.20
C SER A 136 17.41 4.77 -9.03
N ALA A 137 18.46 3.95 -8.96
CA ALA A 137 19.45 4.05 -7.89
C ALA A 137 20.14 5.43 -7.92
N ASP A 138 19.55 6.40 -7.21
CA ASP A 138 20.30 7.44 -6.57
C ASP A 138 21.18 6.75 -5.51
N PRO A 139 22.52 6.74 -5.67
CA PRO A 139 23.43 5.97 -4.82
C PRO A 139 23.44 6.43 -3.36
N SER A 140 22.73 7.52 -3.02
CA SER A 140 22.59 8.03 -1.67
C SER A 140 21.60 7.25 -0.77
N CYS A 141 20.73 6.41 -1.33
CA CYS A 141 19.66 5.76 -0.57
C CYS A 141 19.97 4.29 -0.22
N THR A 142 20.83 4.07 0.78
CA THR A 142 20.97 2.73 1.38
C THR A 142 19.71 2.34 2.17
N PRO A 143 19.12 1.15 1.92
CA PRO A 143 18.10 0.60 2.80
C PRO A 143 18.76 0.29 4.14
N ARG A 144 18.32 0.97 5.19
CA ARG A 144 18.82 0.77 6.55
C ARG A 144 18.34 -0.61 7.02
N THR A 145 19.16 -1.62 6.80
CA THR A 145 18.95 -3.01 7.21
C THR A 145 18.67 -3.02 8.71
N ARG A 146 17.63 -3.75 9.10
CA ARG A 146 17.26 -3.94 10.50
C ARG A 146 18.34 -4.84 11.11
N GLN A 147 19.37 -4.24 11.69
CA GLN A 147 20.40 -4.98 12.41
C GLN A 147 19.73 -5.65 13.61
N GLU A 148 19.82 -6.98 13.61
CA GLU A 148 19.52 -7.87 14.70
C GLU A 148 20.27 -7.39 15.94
N ASN A 149 19.56 -7.26 17.06
CA ASN A 149 20.19 -7.20 18.37
C ASN A 149 19.49 -8.21 19.28
N SER A 150 19.86 -9.48 19.08
CA SER A 150 19.84 -10.49 20.14
C SER A 150 21.11 -10.31 20.98
N HIS A 151 20.94 -10.05 22.27
CA HIS A 151 21.90 -10.33 23.36
C HIS A 151 23.30 -9.68 23.24
N ALA A 152 23.57 -8.65 24.05
CA ALA A 152 24.16 -8.85 25.37
C ALA A 152 24.91 -7.61 25.91
N TYR A 153 24.85 -7.49 27.25
CA TYR A 153 25.78 -6.84 28.18
C TYR A 153 25.73 -5.31 28.45
N LYS A 154 25.37 -5.05 29.72
CA LYS A 154 26.00 -4.12 30.69
C LYS A 154 25.73 -2.62 30.52
N CYS A 155 24.64 -2.18 31.16
CA CYS A 155 24.61 -0.85 31.76
C CYS A 155 25.43 -0.86 33.06
N ALA A 156 26.60 -0.25 33.04
CA ALA A 156 27.28 0.26 34.23
C ALA A 156 27.38 1.78 34.08
N VAL A 157 26.75 2.50 35.01
CA VAL A 157 26.77 3.97 35.06
C VAL A 157 27.53 4.35 36.33
N PRO A 158 28.69 5.03 36.23
CA PRO A 158 29.15 5.96 37.26
C PRO A 158 28.77 7.38 36.80
N GLY A 159 28.21 8.28 37.58
CA GLY A 159 28.09 8.40 39.00
C GLY A 159 28.14 9.90 39.30
N SER A 160 27.18 10.39 40.11
CA SER A 160 27.21 11.63 40.90
C SER A 160 27.10 12.98 40.14
N VAL A 161 26.44 14.03 40.64
CA VAL A 161 26.24 14.49 42.04
C VAL A 161 24.90 15.30 42.13
N PRO A 162 24.22 15.34 43.30
CA PRO A 162 22.86 15.87 43.46
C PRO A 162 22.80 17.34 43.93
N ARG A 163 21.61 17.97 43.89
CA ARG A 163 21.34 19.18 44.70
C ARG A 163 19.88 19.29 45.17
N ALA A 164 19.77 19.09 46.49
CA ALA A 164 19.00 19.82 47.50
C ALA A 164 17.46 19.86 47.48
N GLU A 165 16.96 19.52 48.67
CA GLU A 165 15.61 19.57 49.21
C GLU A 165 14.95 20.95 49.19
N ALA A 166 13.62 20.97 49.08
CA ALA A 166 12.79 21.95 49.76
C ALA A 166 11.46 21.29 50.16
N ALA A 167 11.28 21.15 51.47
CA ALA A 167 10.08 20.65 52.13
C ALA A 167 8.96 21.72 52.12
N GLY A 168 7.71 21.27 52.15
CA GLY A 168 6.55 22.14 52.41
C GLY A 168 5.25 21.35 52.49
N ARG A 169 4.80 21.05 53.71
CA ARG A 169 3.54 20.35 54.03
C ARG A 169 2.34 21.29 53.98
N ARG A 170 1.17 20.68 53.75
CA ARG A 170 -0.21 21.17 53.99
C ARG A 170 -0.36 21.71 55.42
N VAL A 171 -1.23 22.72 55.62
CA VAL A 171 -2.41 22.71 56.54
C VAL A 171 -3.40 23.82 56.12
N ASP A 172 -4.69 23.54 56.26
CA ASP A 172 -5.89 24.37 56.08
C ASP A 172 -6.09 25.56 57.06
N ARG A 173 -6.92 26.52 56.60
CA ARG A 173 -7.97 27.33 57.30
C ARG A 173 -7.58 28.52 58.17
N PRO A 174 -8.51 29.49 58.46
CA PRO A 174 -9.99 29.43 58.46
C PRO A 174 -10.74 29.71 57.14
#